data_AF-A0A2X1K3F4-F1
#
_entry.id   AF-A0A2X1K3F4-F1
#
_cell.length_a   1.000
_cell.length_b   1.000
_cell.length_c   1.000
_cell.angle_alpha   90.00
_cell.angle_beta   90.00
_cell.angle_gamma   90.00
#
_symmetry.space_group_name_H-M   'P 1'
#
loop_
_entity.id
_entity.type
_entity.pdbx_description
1 polymer ?
#
loop_
_entity_poly.entity_id
_entity_poly.type
_entity_poly.pdbx_seq_one_letter_code
_entity_poly.pdbx_strand_id
1 'polypeptide(L)'
;MLKKTQTLNLTDVIFSGNVAGGYGGAIYSSGTNDTGAVDLRVTNAMFRNNIANDGKGGAIYTINNDVYLSDVIFDNNQAYTSTSYSDGAMAGQSMLPIIIATASILQVIR
;
A
#
# COMPACT_ATOMS: atom_id res chain seq x y z
N MET A 1 12.93 16.49 20.99
CA MET A 1 12.52 15.11 21.31
C MET A 1 12.85 14.23 20.11
N LEU A 2 13.58 13.13 20.30
CA LEU A 2 13.86 12.17 19.23
C LEU A 2 12.56 11.40 18.92
N LYS A 3 12.12 11.39 17.66
CA LYS A 3 11.03 10.54 17.17
C LYS A 3 11.45 9.09 17.44
N LYS A 4 10.77 8.37 18.34
CA LYS A 4 10.95 6.93 18.47
C LYS A 4 10.18 6.28 17.33
N THR A 5 10.81 6.20 16.17
CA THR A 5 10.23 5.54 15.01
C THR A 5 10.31 4.03 15.23
N GLN A 6 9.16 3.36 15.22
CA GLN A 6 9.14 1.89 15.19
C GLN A 6 9.22 1.46 13.72
N THR A 7 9.82 0.31 13.44
CA THR A 7 9.92 -0.19 12.06
C THR A 7 9.35 -1.59 11.98
N LEU A 8 8.35 -1.77 11.12
CA LEU A 8 7.87 -3.09 10.71
C LEU A 8 8.77 -3.60 9.59
N ASN A 9 9.51 -4.67 9.85
CA ASN A 9 10.39 -5.30 8.88
C ASN A 9 9.72 -6.56 8.31
N LEU A 10 9.57 -6.59 6.98
CA LEU A 10 9.11 -7.74 6.22
C LEU A 10 10.25 -8.20 5.31
N THR A 11 10.62 -9.47 5.38
CA THR A 11 11.72 -10.02 4.58
C THR A 11 11.36 -11.42 4.11
N ASP A 12 11.64 -11.73 2.85
CA ASP A 12 11.37 -13.03 2.23
C ASP A 12 9.88 -13.42 2.25
N VAL A 13 9.01 -12.45 1.90
CA VAL A 13 7.54 -12.62 1.98
C VAL A 13 6.86 -12.54 0.62
N ILE A 14 5.76 -13.28 0.49
CA ILE A 14 4.87 -13.22 -0.67
C ILE A 14 3.46 -12.89 -0.20
N PHE A 15 2.90 -11.79 -0.71
CA PHE A 15 1.48 -11.44 -0.56
C PHE A 15 0.77 -11.68 -1.88
N SER A 16 -0.14 -12.65 -1.93
CA SER A 16 -0.76 -13.09 -3.18
C SER A 16 -2.28 -13.18 -3.06
N GLY A 17 -3.01 -12.53 -3.95
CA GLY A 17 -4.47 -12.70 -4.04
C GLY A 17 -5.25 -12.14 -2.86
N ASN A 18 -4.67 -11.21 -2.10
CA ASN A 18 -5.37 -10.57 -0.97
C ASN A 18 -6.34 -9.52 -1.47
N VAL A 19 -7.51 -9.41 -0.85
CA VAL A 19 -8.56 -8.46 -1.23
C VAL A 19 -9.00 -7.66 -0.01
N ALA A 20 -8.81 -6.35 -0.04
CA ALA A 20 -9.31 -5.42 0.97
C ALA A 20 -10.51 -4.64 0.44
N GLY A 21 -11.51 -4.39 1.30
CA GLY A 21 -12.65 -3.55 0.94
C GLY A 21 -12.26 -2.09 0.65
N GLY A 22 -11.30 -1.54 1.40
CA GLY A 22 -10.85 -0.15 1.28
C GLY A 22 -9.46 -0.01 0.67
N TYR A 23 -8.47 0.24 1.52
CA TYR A 23 -7.09 0.53 1.13
C TYR A 23 -6.16 -0.66 1.34
N GLY A 24 -5.08 -0.73 0.56
CA GLY A 24 -3.98 -1.64 0.85
C GLY A 24 -4.38 -3.10 0.71
N GLY A 25 -4.60 -3.57 -0.52
CA GLY A 25 -5.14 -4.91 -0.79
C GLY A 25 -4.38 -6.05 -0.09
N ALA A 26 -3.09 -5.84 0.20
CA ALA A 26 -2.29 -6.67 1.11
C ALA A 26 -1.94 -5.97 2.43
N ILE A 27 -1.43 -4.73 2.37
CA ILE A 27 -0.95 -4.00 3.55
C ILE A 27 -1.56 -2.61 3.60
N TYR A 28 -2.23 -2.31 4.71
CA TYR A 28 -2.60 -0.96 5.11
C TYR A 28 -1.79 -0.55 6.34
N SER A 29 -1.03 0.54 6.25
CA SER A 29 -0.27 1.09 7.38
C SER A 29 -0.52 2.58 7.53
N SER A 30 -1.20 2.98 8.60
CA SER A 30 -1.49 4.39 8.90
C SER A 30 -0.76 4.82 10.17
N GLY A 31 0.13 5.79 10.03
CA GLY A 31 0.71 6.51 11.15
C GLY A 31 -0.31 7.50 11.69
N THR A 32 -0.47 7.53 13.01
CA THR A 32 -1.07 8.68 13.68
C THR A 32 -0.08 9.85 13.63
N ASN A 33 -0.58 11.07 13.65
CA ASN A 33 0.19 12.30 13.85
C ASN A 33 0.85 12.38 15.25
N ASP A 34 0.65 11.37 16.09
CA ASP A 34 1.36 11.19 17.36
C ASP A 34 2.80 10.69 17.17
N THR A 35 3.64 10.93 18.19
CA THR A 35 5.05 10.55 18.23
C THR A 35 5.21 9.03 18.32
N GLY A 36 5.05 8.33 17.20
CA GLY A 36 5.16 6.87 17.14
C GLY A 36 4.97 6.27 15.75
N ALA A 37 5.21 7.05 14.68
CA ALA A 37 5.09 6.57 13.30
C ALA A 37 5.83 5.24 13.10
N VAL A 38 5.17 4.30 12.44
CA VAL A 38 5.69 2.96 12.16
C VAL A 38 6.14 2.93 10.71
N ASP A 39 7.44 3.03 10.48
CA ASP A 39 7.99 2.90 9.14
C ASP A 39 7.83 1.46 8.66
N LEU A 40 7.57 1.28 7.37
CA LEU A 40 7.47 -0.03 6.74
C LEU A 40 8.75 -0.30 5.95
N ARG A 41 9.45 -1.37 6.28
CA ARG A 41 10.61 -1.84 5.53
C ARG A 41 10.32 -3.22 4.95
N VAL A 42 10.35 -3.33 3.63
CA VAL A 42 10.12 -4.59 2.90
C VAL A 42 11.35 -4.91 2.06
N THR A 43 11.90 -6.10 2.25
CA THR A 43 13.08 -6.60 1.53
C THR A 43 12.78 -7.95 0.91
N ASN A 44 13.21 -8.19 -0.33
CA ASN A 44 13.08 -9.48 -1.02
C ASN A 44 11.65 -10.04 -0.95
N ALA A 45 10.69 -9.34 -1.56
CA ALA A 45 9.28 -9.66 -1.43
C ALA A 45 8.53 -9.62 -2.76
N MET A 46 7.38 -10.29 -2.82
CA MET A 46 6.47 -10.21 -3.96
C MET A 46 5.05 -9.91 -3.51
N PHE A 47 4.45 -8.89 -4.11
CA PHE A 47 3.03 -8.61 -4.03
C PHE A 47 2.41 -8.95 -5.37
N ARG A 48 1.55 -9.97 -5.43
CA ARG A 48 0.87 -10.36 -6.66
C ARG A 48 -0.64 -10.44 -6.53
N ASN A 49 -1.38 -10.01 -7.55
CA ASN A 49 -2.84 -10.18 -7.62
C ASN A 49 -3.59 -9.62 -6.40
N ASN A 50 -3.05 -8.62 -5.68
CA ASN A 50 -3.73 -8.03 -4.53
C ASN A 50 -4.67 -6.92 -4.99
N ILE A 51 -5.83 -6.80 -4.33
CA ILE A 51 -6.93 -5.93 -4.75
C ILE A 51 -7.40 -5.06 -3.58
N ALA A 52 -7.50 -3.76 -3.83
CA ALA A 52 -8.21 -2.80 -2.97
C ALA A 52 -9.54 -2.43 -3.67
N ASN A 53 -10.70 -2.83 -3.14
CA ASN A 53 -11.98 -2.77 -3.85
C ASN A 53 -12.66 -1.41 -3.89
N ASP A 54 -12.38 -0.56 -2.92
CA ASP A 54 -12.94 0.79 -2.82
C ASP A 54 -11.93 1.71 -2.13
N GLY A 55 -10.79 1.90 -2.78
CA GLY A 55 -9.71 2.68 -2.22
C GLY A 55 -8.46 2.70 -3.09
N LYS A 56 -7.32 2.86 -2.43
CA LYS A 56 -6.01 3.08 -3.06
C LYS A 56 -5.00 2.05 -2.57
N GLY A 57 -3.92 1.89 -3.34
CA GLY A 57 -2.82 0.99 -2.99
C GLY A 57 -3.23 -0.46 -3.13
N GLY A 58 -3.33 -0.95 -4.38
CA GLY A 58 -3.82 -2.30 -4.66
C GLY A 58 -3.05 -3.41 -3.92
N ALA A 59 -1.77 -3.18 -3.63
CA ALA A 59 -0.99 -4.00 -2.71
C ALA A 59 -0.78 -3.29 -1.37
N ILE A 60 -0.09 -2.16 -1.39
CA ILE A 60 0.30 -1.44 -0.17
C ILE A 60 -0.30 -0.04 -0.22
N TYR A 61 -0.92 0.35 0.88
CA TYR A 61 -1.30 1.73 1.17
C TYR A 61 -0.67 2.17 2.49
N THR A 62 0.05 3.29 2.45
CA THR A 62 0.62 3.90 3.66
C THR A 62 0.28 5.37 3.76
N ILE A 63 0.04 5.86 4.97
CA ILE A 63 -0.11 7.29 5.26
C ILE A 63 0.67 7.64 6.53
N ASN A 64 1.35 8.79 6.54
CA ASN A 64 2.15 9.31 7.66
C ASN A 64 3.27 8.37 8.18
N ASN A 65 3.75 7.45 7.34
CA ASN A 65 4.86 6.53 7.64
C ASN A 65 5.85 6.56 6.48
N ASP A 66 7.15 6.38 6.76
CA ASP A 66 8.13 6.19 5.68
C ASP A 66 8.09 4.73 5.20
N VAL A 67 8.33 4.53 3.90
CA VAL A 67 8.33 3.19 3.28
C VAL A 67 9.66 2.95 2.57
N TYR A 68 10.33 1.86 2.95
CA TYR A 68 11.59 1.42 2.39
C TYR A 68 11.38 0.08 1.69
N LEU A 69 11.56 0.03 0.37
CA LEU A 69 11.42 -1.18 -0.44
C LEU A 69 12.78 -1.53 -1.06
N SER A 70 13.24 -2.76 -0.88
CA SER A 70 14.43 -3.33 -1.53
C SER A 70 14.06 -4.67 -2.14
N ASP A 71 14.36 -4.89 -3.42
CA ASP A 71 14.13 -6.19 -4.07
C ASP A 71 12.67 -6.65 -3.97
N VAL A 72 11.74 -5.73 -4.23
CA VAL A 72 10.29 -6.01 -4.17
C VAL A 72 9.67 -6.02 -5.55
N ILE A 73 8.91 -7.08 -5.86
CA ILE A 73 8.15 -7.22 -7.10
C ILE A 73 6.67 -6.91 -6.83
N PHE A 74 6.07 -6.07 -7.66
CA PHE A 74 4.61 -5.87 -7.70
C PHE A 74 4.07 -6.40 -9.03
N ASP A 75 3.23 -7.43 -8.99
CA ASP A 75 2.64 -8.08 -10.16
C ASP A 75 1.11 -8.06 -10.10
N ASN A 76 0.45 -7.48 -11.11
CA ASN A 76 -1.01 -7.45 -11.24
C ASN A 76 -1.78 -7.04 -9.95
N ASN A 77 -1.30 -6.06 -9.19
CA ASN A 77 -2.04 -5.51 -8.04
C ASN A 77 -2.97 -4.38 -8.51
N GLN A 78 -4.20 -4.35 -8.02
CA GLN A 78 -5.26 -3.49 -8.53
C GLN A 78 -5.92 -2.69 -7.40
N ALA A 79 -6.20 -1.42 -7.63
CA ALA A 79 -7.04 -0.63 -6.75
C ALA A 79 -8.23 -0.12 -7.57
N TYR A 80 -9.43 -0.36 -7.07
CA TYR A 80 -10.65 0.19 -7.60
C TYR A 80 -11.03 1.37 -6.70
N THR A 81 -11.18 2.54 -7.30
CA THR A 81 -11.75 3.69 -6.60
C THR A 81 -13.20 3.82 -7.03
N SER A 82 -14.14 3.82 -6.08
CA SER A 82 -15.50 4.28 -6.41
C SER A 82 -15.43 5.77 -6.70
N THR A 83 -15.29 6.16 -7.97
CA THR A 83 -15.60 7.53 -8.38
C THR A 83 -17.11 7.68 -8.38
N SER A 84 -17.69 7.79 -7.19
CA SER A 84 -19.09 8.12 -7.02
C SER A 84 -19.19 9.45 -6.28
N TYR A 85 -18.93 10.54 -6.99
CA TYR A 85 -19.68 11.76 -6.68
C TYR A 85 -21.10 11.54 -7.23
N SER A 86 -22.01 11.20 -6.32
CA SER A 86 -23.48 11.21 -6.45
C SER A 86 -24.15 10.34 -7.54
N ASP A 87 -25.28 9.76 -7.15
CA ASP A 87 -26.31 9.12 -7.98
C ASP A 87 -26.02 7.72 -8.54
N GLY A 88 -25.97 6.74 -7.62
CA GLY A 88 -26.78 5.51 -7.75
C GLY A 88 -26.49 4.53 -8.89
N ALA A 89 -25.47 4.74 -9.71
CA ALA A 89 -25.09 3.82 -10.78
C ALA A 89 -23.76 3.13 -10.45
N MET A 90 -23.83 1.83 -10.19
CA MET A 90 -22.70 0.90 -10.29
C MET A 90 -22.25 0.83 -11.76
N ALA A 91 -21.56 1.87 -12.24
CA ALA A 91 -21.07 1.95 -13.60
C ALA A 91 -19.60 2.35 -13.59
N GLY A 92 -18.73 1.37 -13.83
CA GLY A 92 -17.33 1.58 -14.18
C GLY A 92 -16.42 1.84 -12.98
N GLN A 93 -16.12 0.79 -12.20
CA GLN A 93 -14.94 0.77 -11.33
C GLN A 93 -13.72 1.11 -12.19
N SER A 94 -13.23 2.35 -12.09
CA SER A 94 -12.09 2.81 -12.87
C SER A 94 -10.86 2.00 -12.46
N MET A 95 -10.49 1.04 -13.30
CA MET A 95 -9.31 0.19 -13.14
C MET A 95 -8.07 1.04 -13.44
N LEU A 96 -7.67 1.86 -12.47
CA LEU A 96 -6.37 2.51 -12.52
C LEU A 96 -5.38 1.58 -11.81
N PRO A 97 -4.34 1.07 -12.50
CA PRO A 97 -3.25 0.37 -11.83
C PRO A 97 -2.46 1.39 -10.99
N ILE A 98 -3.00 1.78 -9.84
CA ILE A 98 -2.30 2.59 -8.85
C ILE A 98 -1.39 1.64 -8.07
N ILE A 99 -0.25 1.35 -8.68
CA ILE A 99 0.88 0.75 -7.99
C ILE A 99 1.49 1.87 -7.15
N ILE A 100 1.25 1.79 -5.84
CA ILE A 100 1.79 2.64 -4.76
C ILE A 100 1.01 3.96 -4.56
N ALA A 101 0.17 3.97 -3.53
CA ALA A 101 -0.25 5.22 -2.90
C ALA A 101 0.90 5.68 -1.99
N THR A 102 1.43 6.85 -2.32
CA THR A 102 2.76 7.35 -1.97
C THR A 102 3.01 7.56 -0.47
N ALA A 103 4.16 7.09 0.01
CA ALA A 103 5.05 7.82 0.92
C ALA A 103 6.47 7.73 0.34
N SER A 104 7.27 8.79 0.45
CA SER A 104 8.58 9.00 -0.16
C SER A 104 9.38 7.71 -0.41
N ILE A 105 9.46 7.26 -1.66
CA ILE A 105 10.23 6.07 -2.05
C ILE A 105 11.70 6.48 -2.14
N LEU A 106 12.51 6.16 -1.14
CA LEU A 106 13.96 6.21 -1.25
C LEU A 106 14.44 4.86 -1.81
N GLN A 107 14.42 4.71 -3.14
CA GLN A 107 14.95 3.52 -3.81
C GLN A 107 16.48 3.51 -3.63
N VAL A 108 17.01 2.57 -2.85
CA VAL A 108 18.44 2.24 -2.90
C VAL A 108 18.59 1.17 -3.96
N ILE A 109 18.85 1.59 -5.20
CA ILE A 109 19.30 0.68 -6.26
C ILE A 109 20.71 0.24 -5.86
N ARG A 110 20.92 -1.06 -5.69
CA ARG A 110 22.26 -1.67 -5.71
C ARG A 110 22.47 -2.37 -7.03
#